data_AF-A0A4R6PRE8-F1
#
_entry.id   AF-A0A4R6PRE8-F1
#
_cell.length_a   1.000
_cell.length_b   1.000
_cell.length_c   1.000
_cell.angle_alpha   90.00
_cell.angle_beta   90.00
_cell.angle_gamma   90.00
#
_symmetry.space_group_name_H-M   'P 1'
#
loop_
_entity.id
_entity.type
_entity.pdbx_description
1 polymer ?
#
loop_
_entity_poly.entity_id
_entity_poly.type
_entity_poly.pdbx_seq_one_letter_code
_entity_poly.pdbx_strand_id
1 'polypeptide(L)' 'MKDLKDSLLFIVAVVCLLVFIGAVIDIVFYWSDTGFDWMFLGKNVLYAIATGYWVWRLLIRPYWKRKALGAFDIN' A
#
# COMPACT_ATOMS: atom_id res chain seq x y z
N MET A 1 3.97 -14.27 -20.27
CA MET A 1 3.45 -12.91 -19.97
C MET A 1 2.77 -12.79 -18.60
N LYS A 2 2.10 -13.84 -18.07
CA LYS A 2 1.52 -13.82 -16.71
C LYS A 2 2.58 -13.62 -15.62
N ASP A 3 3.70 -14.36 -15.67
CA ASP A 3 4.81 -14.21 -14.70
C ASP A 3 5.43 -12.82 -14.68
N LEU A 4 5.67 -12.21 -15.84
CA LEU A 4 6.19 -10.85 -15.93
C LEU A 4 5.23 -9.85 -15.28
N LYS A 5 3.93 -10.00 -15.51
CA LYS A 5 2.90 -9.12 -14.95
C LYS A 5 2.79 -9.26 -13.43
N ASP A 6 2.82 -10.49 -12.91
CA ASP A 6 2.78 -10.74 -11.47
C ASP A 6 4.05 -10.25 -10.77
N SER A 7 5.22 -10.41 -11.40
CA SER A 7 6.50 -9.92 -10.88
C SER A 7 6.54 -8.38 -10.84
N LEU A 8 6.00 -7.71 -11.86
CA LEU A 8 5.91 -6.25 -11.92
C LEU A 8 4.92 -5.70 -10.87
N LEU A 9 3.77 -6.36 -10.70
CA LEU A 9 2.78 -6.01 -9.67
C LEU A 9 3.35 -6.20 -8.26
N PHE A 10 4.20 -7.20 -8.05
CA PHE A 10 4.91 -7.41 -6.80
C PHE A 10 5.88 -6.27 -6.50
N ILE A 11 6.70 -5.85 -7.48
CA ILE A 11 7.61 -4.71 -7.33
C ILE A 11 6.83 -3.44 -7.01
N VAL A 12 5.73 -3.17 -7.73
CA VAL A 12 4.86 -2.01 -7.45
C VAL A 12 4.29 -2.06 -6.03
N ALA A 13 3.87 -3.24 -5.57
CA ALA A 13 3.36 -3.40 -4.21
C ALA A 13 4.43 -3.14 -3.14
N VAL A 14 5.68 -3.59 -3.36
CA VAL A 14 6.81 -3.32 -2.46
C VAL A 14 7.14 -1.83 -2.43
N VAL A 15 7.14 -1.16 -3.59
CA VAL A 15 7.38 0.30 -3.66
C VAL A 15 6.26 1.06 -2.93
N CYS A 16 4.99 0.69 -3.12
CA CYS A 16 3.89 1.31 -2.38
C CYS A 16 4.01 1.09 -0.87
N LEU A 17 4.48 -0.07 -0.41
CA LEU A 17 4.71 -0.34 1.01
C LEU A 17 5.79 0.59 1.59
N LEU A 18 6.90 0.79 0.87
CA LEU A 18 7.99 1.68 1.31
C LEU A 18 7.53 3.13 1.40
N VAL A 19 6.78 3.61 0.39
CA VAL A 19 6.22 4.97 0.40
C VAL A 19 5.19 5.15 1.52
N PHE A 20 4.37 4.13 1.79
CA PHE A 20 3.43 4.15 2.92
C PHE A 20 4.16 4.30 4.26
N ILE A 21 5.20 3.49 4.49
CA ILE A 21 6.00 3.56 5.72
C ILE A 21 6.67 4.94 5.84
N GLY A 22 7.26 5.45 4.76
CA GLY A 22 7.87 6.79 4.74
C GLY A 22 6.87 7.89 5.09
N ALA A 23 5.68 7.86 4.50
CA ALA A 23 4.62 8.82 4.78
C ALA A 23 4.15 8.76 6.25
N VAL A 24 4.04 7.57 6.84
CA VAL A 24 3.69 7.42 8.26
C VAL A 24 4.79 7.97 9.16
N ILE A 25 6.06 7.70 8.85
CA ILE A 25 7.20 8.24 9.62
C ILE A 25 7.21 9.77 9.53
N ASP A 26 7.02 10.33 8.33
CA ASP A 26 6.95 11.78 8.15
C ASP A 26 5.82 12.41 8.97
N ILE A 27 4.63 11.79 8.98
CA ILE A 27 3.49 12.28 9.77
C ILE A 27 3.76 12.20 11.28
N VAL A 28 4.27 11.07 11.76
CA VAL A 28 4.38 10.79 13.21
C VAL A 28 5.58 11.50 13.84
N PHE A 29 6.70 11.57 13.12
CA PHE A 29 7.97 12.08 13.67
C PHE A 29 8.33 13.46 13.14
N TYR A 30 8.15 13.72 11.83
CA TYR A 30 8.64 14.96 11.21
C TYR A 30 7.59 16.07 11.12
N TRP A 31 6.30 15.78 11.31
CA TRP A 31 5.27 16.81 11.24
C TRP A 31 5.40 17.86 12.36
N SER A 32 5.82 17.43 13.55
CA SER A 32 6.11 18.37 14.64
C SER A 32 7.30 19.29 14.30
N ASP A 33 8.31 18.74 13.63
CA ASP A 33 9.53 19.48 13.27
C ASP A 33 9.31 20.48 12.13
N THR A 34 8.27 20.29 11.32
CA THR A 34 7.85 21.25 10.27
C THR A 34 7.01 22.41 10.82
N GLY A 35 6.82 22.50 12.14
CA GLY A 35 6.00 23.54 12.77
C GLY A 35 4.51 23.30 12.60
N PHE A 36 4.09 22.03 12.53
CA PHE A 36 2.70 21.63 12.27
C PHE A 36 2.15 22.14 10.94
N ASP A 37 2.97 22.11 9.89
CA ASP A 37 2.53 22.48 8.55
C ASP A 37 1.42 21.54 8.06
N TRP A 38 0.22 22.08 7.89
CA TRP A 38 -0.95 21.36 7.41
C TRP A 38 -0.80 20.89 5.96
N MET A 39 -0.01 21.58 5.15
CA MET A 39 0.28 21.19 3.76
C MET A 39 1.20 19.97 3.72
N PHE A 40 2.19 19.91 4.63
CA PHE A 40 3.04 18.73 4.82
C PHE A 40 2.21 17.52 5.27
N LEU A 41 1.34 17.71 6.29
CA LEU A 41 0.45 16.65 6.77
C LEU A 41 -0.48 16.16 5.65
N GLY A 42 -1.16 17.07 4.95
CA GLY A 42 -2.11 16.73 3.90
C GLY A 42 -1.48 15.91 2.78
N LYS A 43 -0.27 16.29 2.33
CA LYS A 43 0.47 15.54 1.31
C LYS A 43 0.77 14.11 1.75
N ASN A 44 1.27 13.94 2.97
CA ASN A 44 1.68 12.62 3.47
C ASN A 44 0.46 11.74 3.81
N VAL A 45 -0.64 12.33 4.28
CA VAL A 45 -1.91 11.61 4.46
C VAL A 45 -2.45 11.12 3.12
N LEU A 46 -2.42 11.96 2.08
CA LEU A 46 -2.81 11.56 0.73
C LEU A 46 -1.92 10.43 0.18
N TYR A 47 -0.61 10.52 0.40
CA TYR A 47 0.31 9.43 0.03
C TYR A 47 0.00 8.14 0.79
N ALA A 48 -0.27 8.21 2.09
CA ALA A 48 -0.61 7.04 2.90
C ALA A 48 -1.93 6.38 2.43
N ILE A 49 -2.97 7.17 2.14
CA ILE A 49 -4.26 6.66 1.65
C ILE A 49 -4.09 6.04 0.25
N ALA A 50 -3.42 6.74 -0.66
CA ALA A 50 -3.24 6.26 -2.03
C ALA A 50 -2.42 4.98 -2.08
N THR A 51 -1.27 4.95 -1.41
CA THR A 51 -0.40 3.77 -1.37
C THR A 51 -1.03 2.60 -0.62
N GLY A 52 -1.73 2.86 0.49
CA GLY A 52 -2.51 1.86 1.22
C GLY A 52 -3.61 1.23 0.35
N TYR A 53 -4.33 2.03 -0.43
CA TYR A 53 -5.33 1.52 -1.39
C TYR A 53 -4.70 0.63 -2.47
N TRP A 54 -3.54 1.03 -3.01
CA TRP A 54 -2.83 0.22 -4.01
C TRP A 54 -2.30 -1.10 -3.42
N VAL A 55 -1.74 -1.07 -2.21
CA VAL A 55 -1.34 -2.28 -1.47
C VAL A 55 -2.53 -3.22 -1.27
N TRP A 56 -3.68 -2.70 -0.81
CA TRP A 56 -4.89 -3.50 -0.64
C TRP A 56 -5.37 -4.12 -1.96
N ARG A 57 -5.38 -3.32 -3.04
CA ARG A 57 -5.84 -3.76 -4.36
C ARG A 57 -4.92 -4.82 -4.98
N LEU A 58 -3.61 -4.67 -4.83
CA LEU A 58 -2.60 -5.52 -5.48
C LEU A 58 -2.24 -6.77 -4.68
N LEU A 59 -2.22 -6.69 -3.35
CA LEU A 59 -1.83 -7.82 -2.49
C LEU A 59 -3.04 -8.52 -1.88
N ILE A 60 -3.95 -7.76 -1.28
CA ILE A 60 -5.01 -8.35 -0.43
C ILE A 60 -6.17 -8.88 -1.28
N ARG A 61 -6.68 -8.11 -2.24
CA ARG A 61 -7.80 -8.53 -3.10
C ARG A 61 -7.55 -9.82 -3.88
N PRO A 62 -6.40 -10.04 -4.55
CA PRO A 62 -6.14 -11.31 -5.23
C PRO A 62 -5.87 -12.47 -4.27
N TYR A 63 -5.30 -12.22 -3.08
CA TYR A 63 -5.15 -13.25 -2.04
C TYR A 63 -6.51 -13.74 -1.55
N TRP A 64 -7.46 -12.84 -1.30
CA TRP A 64 -8.83 -13.18 -0.92
C TRP A 64 -9.56 -13.97 -1.99
N LYS A 65 -9.41 -13.60 -3.27
CA LYS A 65 -9.99 -14.38 -4.38
C LYS A 65 -9.42 -15.80 -4.45
N ARG A 66 -8.11 -15.97 -4.28
CA ARG A 66 -7.48 -17.30 -4.26
C ARG A 66 -7.92 -18.13 -3.05
N LYS A 67 -8.03 -17.53 -1.87
CA LYS A 67 -8.49 -18.20 -0.65
C LYS A 67 -9.96 -18.62 -0.73
N ALA A 68 -10.82 -17.77 -1.30
CA ALA A 68 -12.24 -18.09 -1.50
C ALA A 68 -12.46 -19.22 -2.51
N LEU A 69 -11.67 -19.28 -3.58
CA LEU A 69 -11.71 -20.38 -4.56
C LEU A 69 -11.15 -21.68 -3.97
N GLY A 70 -10.05 -21.61 -3.20
CA GLY A 70 -9.51 -22.78 -2.51
C GLY A 70 -10.43 -23.33 -1.42
N ALA A 71 -11.28 -22.51 -0.81
CA ALA A 71 -12.28 -22.95 0.16
C ALA A 71 -13.52 -23.61 -0.48
N PHE A 72 -13.76 -23.39 -1.78
CA PHE A 72 -14.87 -23.98 -2.53
C PHE A 72 -14.52 -25.34 -3.16
N ASP A 73 -13.23 -25.69 -3.25
CA ASP A 73 -12.73 -26.93 -3.86
C ASP A 73 -12.62 -28.10 -2.86
N ILE A 74 -12.84 -27.83 -1.56
CA ILE A 74 -12.74 -28.81 -0.46
C ILE A 74 -14.12 -29.24 0.09
N ASN A 75 -15.20 -28.88 -0.60
CA ASN A 75 -16.59 -29.14 -0.22
C ASN A 75 -17.36 -29.73 -1.40
#